data_AF-A0A1C6MNY9-F1
#
_entry.id   AF-A0A1C6MNY9-F1
#
_cell.length_a   1.000
_cell.length_b   1.000
_cell.length_c   1.000
_cell.angle_alpha   90.00
_cell.angle_beta   90.00
_cell.angle_gamma   90.00
#
_symmetry.space_group_name_H-M   'P 1'
#
loop_
_entity.id
_entity.type
_entity.pdbx_description
1 polymer ?
#
loop_
_entity_poly.entity_id
_entity_poly.type
_entity_poly.pdbx_seq_one_letter_code
_entity_poly.pdbx_strand_id
1 'polypeptide(L)'
;MSLVIQEHARARLITDGPDPRLVPVELRYDPAEPQTVHVRLPGGVDQPLGLDLLERGLRSPVTRGNLRIWPCGRAQLVLELHSPDGVAVFQFDIAPLIRFVSRIRARAPKRPAATTPAASAPVTRA
;
A
#
# COMPACT_ATOMS: atom_id res chain seq x y z
N MET A 1 -18.87 -4.11 -16.46
CA MET A 1 -19.12 -4.09 -15.01
C MET A 1 -17.89 -4.63 -14.29
N SER A 2 -16.96 -3.76 -13.93
CA SER A 2 -15.75 -4.17 -13.21
C SER A 2 -16.03 -4.22 -11.71
N LEU A 3 -15.74 -5.35 -11.09
CA LEU A 3 -16.06 -5.58 -9.68
C LEU A 3 -15.06 -4.85 -8.77
N VAL A 4 -15.57 -3.99 -7.90
CA VAL A 4 -14.82 -3.38 -6.79
C VAL A 4 -14.24 -4.49 -5.90
N ILE A 5 -13.01 -4.30 -5.42
CA ILE A 5 -12.37 -5.18 -4.43
C ILE A 5 -12.39 -4.47 -3.08
N GLN A 6 -12.83 -5.18 -2.04
CA GLN A 6 -12.77 -4.72 -0.66
C GLN A 6 -12.07 -5.76 0.22
N GLU A 7 -11.25 -5.30 1.17
CA GLU A 7 -10.62 -6.11 2.22
C GLU A 7 -10.78 -5.38 3.56
N HIS A 8 -11.20 -6.11 4.58
CA HIS A 8 -11.23 -5.57 5.94
C HIS A 8 -9.92 -5.92 6.65
N ALA A 9 -9.34 -4.94 7.33
CA ALA A 9 -8.13 -5.06 8.11
C ALA A 9 -8.34 -4.45 9.51
N ARG A 10 -7.38 -4.70 10.39
CA ARG A 10 -7.25 -3.99 11.66
C ARG A 10 -5.93 -3.24 11.66
N ALA A 11 -5.96 -2.05 12.23
CA ALA A 11 -4.75 -1.30 12.54
C ALA A 11 -4.69 -1.05 14.04
N ARG A 12 -3.49 -0.97 14.58
CA ARG A 12 -3.22 -0.31 15.85
C ARG A 12 -2.94 1.15 15.55
N LEU A 13 -3.82 2.03 16.01
CA LEU A 13 -3.62 3.47 15.98
C LEU A 13 -2.78 3.86 17.19
N ILE A 14 -1.58 4.35 16.91
CA ILE A 14 -0.53 4.67 17.90
C ILE A 14 -0.61 6.13 18.33
N THR A 15 -1.08 7.02 17.45
CA THR A 15 -1.39 8.41 17.80
C THR A 15 -2.78 8.50 18.44
N ASP A 16 -3.01 9.48 19.33
CA ASP A 16 -4.29 9.86 19.99
C ASP A 16 -4.50 9.39 21.45
N GLY A 17 -3.46 9.06 22.22
CA GLY A 17 -3.65 8.83 23.66
C GLY A 17 -2.49 8.10 24.34
N PRO A 18 -2.59 7.86 25.66
CA PRO A 18 -1.56 7.14 26.42
C PRO A 18 -1.37 5.69 25.94
N ASP A 19 -2.40 5.09 25.34
CA ASP A 19 -2.40 3.69 24.91
C ASP A 19 -2.78 3.50 23.43
N PRO A 20 -2.03 2.68 22.67
CA PRO A 20 -2.41 2.29 21.33
C PRO A 20 -3.74 1.53 21.29
N ARG A 21 -4.65 1.90 20.38
CA ARG A 21 -5.96 1.25 20.22
C ARG A 21 -6.10 0.48 18.92
N LEU A 22 -6.77 -0.67 18.94
CA LEU A 22 -7.12 -1.40 17.72
C LEU A 22 -8.34 -0.76 17.06
N VAL A 23 -8.24 -0.51 15.76
CA VAL A 23 -9.27 0.16 14.97
C VAL A 23 -9.56 -0.60 13.67
N PRO A 24 -10.83 -0.63 13.22
CA PRO A 24 -11.19 -1.23 11.94
C PRO A 24 -10.72 -0.34 10.78
N VAL A 25 -10.27 -0.96 9.70
CA VAL A 25 -9.91 -0.29 8.45
C VAL A 25 -10.48 -1.08 7.27
N GLU A 26 -11.04 -0.39 6.28
CA GLU A 26 -11.44 -0.99 5.01
C GLU A 26 -10.50 -0.52 3.89
N LEU A 27 -9.96 -1.47 3.13
CA LEU A 27 -9.24 -1.22 1.89
C LEU A 27 -10.21 -1.41 0.73
N ARG A 28 -10.29 -0.42 -0.16
CA ARG A 28 -11.14 -0.46 -1.35
C ARG A 28 -10.33 -0.14 -2.61
N TYR A 29 -10.55 -0.91 -3.67
CA TYR A 29 -10.01 -0.64 -5.00
C TYR A 29 -11.16 -0.64 -6.01
N ASP A 30 -11.27 0.46 -6.74
CA ASP A 30 -12.21 0.62 -7.84
C ASP A 30 -11.45 0.52 -9.17
N PRO A 31 -11.78 -0.43 -10.07
CA PRO A 31 -11.14 -0.50 -11.38
C PRO A 31 -11.35 0.75 -12.27
N ALA A 32 -12.32 1.62 -11.95
CA ALA A 32 -12.48 2.92 -12.58
C ALA A 32 -11.36 3.91 -12.19
N GLU A 33 -10.70 3.69 -11.04
CA GLU A 33 -9.57 4.48 -10.52
C GLU A 33 -8.34 3.57 -10.31
N PRO A 34 -7.75 3.02 -11.39
CA PRO A 34 -6.85 1.86 -11.32
C PRO A 34 -5.51 2.13 -10.63
N GLN A 35 -5.20 3.38 -10.32
CA GLN A 35 -3.97 3.77 -9.63
C GLN A 35 -4.19 4.06 -8.15
N THR A 36 -5.44 4.04 -7.67
CA THR A 36 -5.81 4.48 -6.33
C THR A 36 -6.36 3.32 -5.49
N VAL A 37 -5.90 3.26 -4.26
CA VAL A 37 -6.48 2.45 -3.18
C VAL A 37 -7.04 3.41 -2.15
N HIS A 38 -8.29 3.21 -1.77
CA HIS A 38 -8.96 3.96 -0.72
C HIS A 38 -8.81 3.21 0.60
N VAL A 39 -8.27 3.89 1.60
CA VAL A 39 -8.10 3.36 2.95
C VAL A 39 -9.05 4.12 3.87
N ARG A 40 -10.17 3.48 4.23
CA ARG A 40 -11.14 4.05 5.15
C ARG A 40 -10.70 3.83 6.58
N LEU A 41 -10.26 4.90 7.20
CA LEU A 41 -9.80 4.97 8.58
C LEU A 41 -10.98 5.29 9.52
N PRO A 42 -10.83 5.11 10.84
CA PRO A 42 -11.85 5.48 11.82
C PRO A 42 -12.25 6.95 11.70
N GLY A 43 -13.50 7.26 12.06
CA GLY A 43 -14.04 8.63 11.96
C GLY A 43 -14.48 9.01 10.54
N GLY A 44 -14.52 8.05 9.60
CA GLY A 44 -15.01 8.28 8.23
C GLY A 44 -13.98 8.91 7.29
N VAL A 45 -12.71 9.00 7.71
CA VAL A 45 -11.62 9.52 6.90
C VAL A 45 -11.32 8.52 5.78
N ASP A 46 -11.46 8.96 4.53
CA ASP A 46 -11.05 8.19 3.36
C ASP A 46 -9.71 8.69 2.84
N GLN A 47 -8.67 7.88 3.03
CA GLN A 47 -7.30 8.24 2.68
C GLN A 47 -6.92 7.59 1.34
N PRO A 48 -6.79 8.35 0.23
CA PRO A 48 -6.35 7.81 -1.05
C PRO A 48 -4.84 7.54 -1.04
N LEU A 49 -4.46 6.35 -1.50
CA LEU A 49 -3.08 5.90 -1.65
C LEU A 49 -2.82 5.44 -3.09
N GLY A 50 -1.63 5.71 -3.61
CA GLY A 50 -1.18 5.09 -4.85
C GLY A 50 -1.03 3.57 -4.65
N LEU A 51 -1.62 2.77 -5.54
CA LEU A 51 -1.45 1.32 -5.51
C LEU A 51 0.03 0.93 -5.63
N ASP A 52 0.77 1.63 -6.49
CA ASP A 52 2.22 1.48 -6.66
C ASP A 52 2.99 1.78 -5.37
N LEU A 53 2.55 2.80 -4.63
CA LEU A 53 3.15 3.23 -3.39
C LEU A 53 2.89 2.22 -2.27
N LEU A 54 1.67 1.68 -2.17
CA LEU A 54 1.36 0.60 -1.25
C LEU A 54 2.20 -0.65 -1.54
N GLU A 55 2.33 -1.04 -2.80
CA GLU A 55 3.14 -2.20 -3.20
C GLU A 55 4.62 -2.07 -2.87
N ARG A 56 5.20 -0.89 -3.11
CA ARG A 56 6.60 -0.62 -2.72
C ARG A 56 6.73 -0.57 -1.20
N GLY A 57 5.79 0.08 -0.52
CA GLY A 57 5.72 0.20 0.94
C GLY A 57 5.66 -1.14 1.66
N LEU A 58 5.02 -2.15 1.06
CA LEU A 58 5.02 -3.53 1.56
C LEU A 58 6.40 -4.21 1.56
N ARG A 59 7.37 -3.68 0.80
CA ARG A 59 8.71 -4.29 0.62
C ARG A 59 9.83 -3.47 1.24
N SER A 60 9.70 -2.15 1.21
CA SER A 60 10.72 -1.20 1.66
C SER A 60 10.07 0.11 2.08
N PRO A 61 10.72 0.92 2.94
CA PRO A 61 10.23 2.25 3.28
C PRO A 61 10.03 3.14 2.05
N VAL A 62 8.91 3.86 1.99
CA VAL A 62 8.57 4.83 0.94
C VAL A 62 7.91 6.05 1.58
N THR A 63 8.29 7.23 1.11
CA THR A 63 7.67 8.51 1.51
C THR A 63 7.12 9.21 0.27
N ARG A 64 5.94 9.84 0.37
CA ARG A 64 5.37 10.67 -0.68
C ARG A 64 4.54 11.81 -0.08
N GLY A 65 4.97 13.05 -0.28
CA GLY A 65 4.26 14.19 0.27
C GLY A 65 4.14 14.07 1.80
N ASN A 66 2.91 14.02 2.30
CA ASN A 66 2.60 13.96 3.72
C ASN A 66 2.39 12.53 4.26
N LEU A 67 2.68 11.49 3.48
CA LEU A 67 2.51 10.10 3.92
C LEU A 67 3.82 9.32 3.84
N ARG A 68 3.98 8.36 4.75
CA ARG A 68 5.09 7.40 4.76
C ARG A 68 4.58 5.99 5.03
N ILE A 69 5.13 5.00 4.33
CA ILE A 69 4.78 3.58 4.45
C ILE A 69 6.05 2.77 4.60
N TRP A 70 6.12 1.87 5.58
CA TRP A 70 7.26 0.97 5.73
C TRP A 70 6.91 -0.35 6.41
N PRO A 71 7.59 -1.46 6.06
CA PRO A 71 7.46 -2.70 6.79
C PRO A 71 8.11 -2.56 8.18
N CYS A 72 7.49 -3.14 9.19
CA CYS A 72 8.01 -3.18 10.56
C CYS A 72 8.08 -4.64 11.02
N GLY A 73 9.30 -5.20 11.00
CA GLY A 73 9.49 -6.64 11.21
C GLY A 73 8.87 -7.48 10.10
N ARG A 74 8.48 -8.72 10.42
CA ARG A 74 7.99 -9.69 9.42
C ARG A 74 6.49 -9.62 9.14
N ALA A 75 5.73 -9.02 10.05
CA ALA A 75 4.28 -9.17 10.05
C ALA A 75 3.52 -7.85 10.03
N GLN A 76 4.21 -6.71 10.16
CA GLN A 76 3.54 -5.42 10.31
C GLN A 76 3.91 -4.44 9.17
N LEU A 77 2.96 -3.58 8.82
CA LEU A 77 3.18 -2.42 7.96
C LEU A 77 2.76 -1.18 8.73
N VAL A 78 3.58 -0.13 8.70
CA VAL A 78 3.21 1.16 9.28
C VAL A 78 2.85 2.14 8.17
N LEU A 79 1.75 2.85 8.36
CA LEU A 79 1.32 4.01 7.61
C LEU A 79 1.35 5.22 8.55
N GLU A 80 2.15 6.22 8.20
CA GLU A 80 2.24 7.49 8.89
C GLU A 80 1.66 8.58 7.99
N LEU A 81 0.76 9.38 8.56
CA LEU A 81 0.10 10.49 7.89
C LEU A 81 0.42 11.78 8.65
N HIS A 82 1.02 12.73 7.97
CA HIS A 82 1.32 14.06 8.49
C HIS A 82 0.22 15.03 8.07
N SER A 83 -0.25 15.83 9.02
CA SER A 83 -1.13 16.97 8.81
C SER A 83 -0.64 18.17 9.62
N PRO A 84 -1.17 19.38 9.40
CA PRO A 84 -0.88 20.52 10.27
C PRO A 84 -1.25 20.27 11.74
N ASP A 85 -2.24 19.41 11.99
CA ASP A 85 -2.74 19.09 13.33
C ASP A 85 -1.92 18.01 14.04
N GLY A 86 -0.97 17.36 13.35
CA GLY A 86 -0.07 16.37 13.93
C GLY A 86 0.23 15.19 13.01
N VAL A 87 0.60 14.06 13.61
CA VAL A 87 1.01 12.85 12.89
C VAL A 87 0.18 11.66 13.34
N ALA A 88 -0.61 11.07 12.46
CA ALA A 88 -1.36 9.85 12.72
C ALA A 88 -0.56 8.61 12.26
N VAL A 89 -0.31 7.67 13.17
CA VAL A 89 0.45 6.44 12.91
C VAL A 89 -0.45 5.22 13.07
N PHE A 90 -0.56 4.45 12.00
CA PHE A 90 -1.34 3.22 11.92
C PHE A 90 -0.41 2.04 11.65
N GLN A 91 -0.44 1.04 12.53
CA GLN A 91 0.29 -0.22 12.36
C GLN A 91 -0.68 -1.34 11.99
N PHE A 92 -0.49 -1.96 10.83
CA PHE A 92 -1.34 -3.01 10.28
C PHE A 92 -0.67 -4.36 10.35
N ASP A 93 -1.45 -5.43 10.50
CA ASP A 93 -1.02 -6.75 10.04
C ASP A 93 -0.81 -6.70 8.51
N ILE A 94 0.32 -7.22 8.01
CA ILE A 94 0.68 -7.12 6.60
C ILE A 94 -0.13 -8.08 5.70
N ALA A 95 -0.63 -9.18 6.26
CA ALA A 95 -1.28 -10.25 5.50
C ALA A 95 -2.57 -9.82 4.77
N PRO A 96 -3.51 -9.08 5.38
CA PRO A 96 -4.66 -8.51 4.66
C PRO A 96 -4.26 -7.59 3.50
N LEU A 97 -3.23 -6.77 3.68
CA LEU A 97 -2.77 -5.84 2.64
C LEU A 97 -2.15 -6.59 1.45
N ILE A 98 -1.33 -7.62 1.73
CA ILE A 98 -0.77 -8.50 0.68
C ILE A 98 -1.87 -9.21 -0.09
N ARG A 99 -2.87 -9.77 0.61
CA ARG A 99 -4.00 -10.45 -0.03
C ARG A 99 -4.82 -9.50 -0.89
N PHE A 100 -5.07 -8.29 -0.40
CA PHE A 100 -5.79 -7.26 -1.13
C PHE A 100 -5.07 -6.89 -2.44
N VAL A 101 -3.78 -6.53 -2.36
CA VAL A 101 -2.94 -6.23 -3.53
C VAL A 101 -2.90 -7.40 -4.51
N SER A 102 -2.75 -8.62 -4.00
CA SER A 102 -2.71 -9.84 -4.83
C SER A 102 -4.01 -10.04 -5.61
N ARG A 103 -5.18 -9.78 -5.00
CA ARG A 103 -6.49 -9.84 -5.68
C ARG A 103 -6.64 -8.76 -6.76
N ILE A 104 -6.11 -7.56 -6.52
CA ILE A 104 -6.09 -6.49 -7.53
C ILE A 104 -5.26 -6.94 -8.74
N ARG A 105 -4.04 -7.44 -8.50
CA ARG A 105 -3.12 -7.86 -9.58
C ARG A 105 -3.57 -9.11 -10.32
N ALA A 106 -4.34 -9.98 -9.70
CA ALA A 106 -4.97 -11.12 -10.38
C ALA A 106 -6.06 -10.69 -11.38
N ARG A 107 -6.66 -9.50 -11.21
CA ARG A 107 -7.69 -8.96 -12.11
C ARG A 107 -7.15 -8.00 -13.17
N ALA A 108 -5.99 -7.40 -12.92
CA ALA A 108 -5.32 -6.63 -13.95
C ALA A 108 -4.81 -7.61 -15.04
N PRO A 109 -5.09 -7.37 -16.33
CA PRO A 109 -4.47 -8.17 -17.38
C PRO A 109 -2.95 -8.11 -17.19
N LYS A 110 -2.30 -9.27 -17.20
CA LYS A 110 -0.86 -9.40 -17.03
C LYS A 110 -0.20 -8.51 -18.08
N ARG A 111 0.33 -7.34 -17.67
CA ARG A 111 1.18 -6.55 -18.57
C ARG A 111 2.31 -7.49 -18.97
N PRO A 112 2.49 -7.82 -20.26
CA PRO A 112 3.62 -8.66 -20.65
C PRO A 112 4.87 -7.99 -20.08
N ALA A 113 5.68 -8.80 -19.39
CA ALA A 113 6.95 -8.33 -18.89
C ALA A 113 7.66 -7.67 -20.07
N ALA A 114 8.02 -6.39 -19.93
CA ALA A 114 8.87 -5.76 -20.92
C ALA A 114 10.13 -6.62 -20.98
N THR A 115 10.30 -7.36 -22.08
CA THR A 115 11.51 -8.09 -22.38
C THR A 115 12.61 -7.05 -22.43
N THR A 116 13.38 -6.95 -21.35
CA THR A 116 14.66 -6.25 -21.38
C THR A 116 15.49 -6.96 -22.44
N PRO A 117 15.93 -6.31 -23.54
CA PRO A 117 16.88 -6.93 -24.44
C PRO A 117 18.15 -7.20 -23.62
N ALA A 118 18.52 -8.48 -23.55
CA ALA A 118 19.75 -8.90 -22.93
C ALA A 118 20.92 -8.17 -23.58
N ALA A 119 21.86 -7.73 -22.73
CA ALA A 119 23.09 -7.09 -23.09
C ALA A 119 23.84 -7.86 -24.19
N SER A 120 24.21 -7.16 -25.26
CA SER A 120 25.27 -7.60 -26.16
C SER A 120 26.61 -7.46 -25.44
N ALA A 121 27.22 -8.60 -25.10
CA ALA A 121 28.61 -8.71 -24.67
C ALA A 121 29.56 -8.69 -25.90
N PRO A 122 30.87 -8.50 -25.71
CA PRO A 122 31.70 -7.63 -26.55
C PRO A 122 32.33 -8.31 -27.77
N VAL A 123 32.58 -7.52 -28.82
CA VAL A 123 33.57 -7.86 -29.86
C VAL A 123 34.93 -7.32 -29.43
N THR A 124 35.82 -8.23 -29.05
CA THR A 124 37.26 -7.98 -28.99
C THR A 124 37.85 -8.11 -30.41
N ARG A 125 38.49 -7.04 -30.88
CA ARG A 125 39.39 -6.98 -32.04
C ARG A 125 40.24 -5.72 -31.82
N ALA A 126 41.56 -5.68 -31.87
CA ALA A 126 42.63 -6.61 -32.21
C ALA A 126 43.85 -6.29 -31.33
#